data_AF-A0A6N3V1L7-F1
#
_entry.id   AF-A0A6N3V1L7-F1
#
_cell.length_a   1.000
_cell.length_b   1.000
_cell.length_c   1.000
_cell.angle_alpha   90.00
_cell.angle_beta   90.00
_cell.angle_gamma   90.00
#
_symmetry.space_group_name_H-M   'P 1'
#
loop_
_entity.id
_entity.type
_entity.pdbx_description
1 polymer ?
#
loop_
_entity_poly.entity_id
_entity_poly.type
_entity_poly.pdbx_seq_one_letter_code
_entity_poly.pdbx_strand_id
1 'polypeptide(L)'
;MKKHPLLFNYILFIKKAYIFISITILSLVVLTGCPLRISAREEAEDIVATVIEYINKGDSEGLIALFCEEVKENYELTADVDILFNMFDGEITSYEVSAVASGEKSELFGESYYCIRAIVEAYVDDKEYRIEVSKTIYDNQDPQRVGLTTVMAMDENVKEMFFVGEVNVFTYGRR
;
A
#
# COMPACT_ATOMS: atom_id res chain seq x y z
N MET A 1 3.40 -70.07 18.13
CA MET A 1 2.88 -68.85 17.45
C MET A 1 4.02 -68.20 16.67
N LYS A 2 4.08 -68.37 15.35
CA LYS A 2 5.11 -67.74 14.49
C LYS A 2 4.69 -66.29 14.22
N LYS A 3 5.38 -65.30 14.80
CA LYS A 3 5.19 -63.88 14.46
C LYS A 3 5.67 -63.67 13.03
N HIS A 4 4.80 -63.18 12.15
CA HIS A 4 5.08 -62.99 10.72
C HIS A 4 6.07 -61.83 10.50
N PRO A 5 7.35 -62.09 10.15
CA PRO A 5 8.38 -61.05 10.03
C PRO A 5 8.15 -60.10 8.84
N LEU A 6 7.34 -60.52 7.86
CA LEU A 6 7.05 -59.74 6.66
C LEU A 6 6.15 -58.53 6.93
N LEU A 7 5.18 -58.66 7.85
CA LEU A 7 4.28 -57.56 8.23
C LEU A 7 5.02 -56.46 8.99
N PHE A 8 6.01 -56.83 9.82
CA PHE A 8 6.81 -55.88 10.59
C PHE A 8 7.71 -55.02 9.68
N ASN A 9 8.36 -55.65 8.69
CA ASN A 9 9.19 -54.93 7.72
C ASN A 9 8.38 -54.02 6.79
N TYR A 10 7.16 -54.41 6.42
CA TYR A 10 6.25 -53.59 5.61
C TYR A 10 5.79 -52.33 6.35
N ILE A 11 5.42 -52.45 7.64
CA ILE A 11 5.04 -51.31 8.48
C ILE A 11 6.23 -50.33 8.67
N LEU A 12 7.44 -50.86 8.84
CA LEU A 12 8.66 -50.04 8.94
C LEU A 12 8.96 -49.30 7.63
N PHE A 13 8.72 -49.94 6.49
CA PHE A 13 8.90 -49.34 5.16
C PHE A 13 7.90 -48.20 4.92
N ILE A 14 6.61 -48.40 5.22
CA ILE A 14 5.58 -47.35 5.11
C ILE A 14 5.91 -46.15 6.00
N LYS A 15 6.31 -46.39 7.26
CA LYS A 15 6.68 -45.30 8.19
C LYS A 15 7.88 -44.49 7.68
N LYS A 16 8.90 -45.15 7.13
CA LYS A 16 10.06 -44.46 6.53
C LYS A 16 9.68 -43.67 5.29
N ALA A 17 8.85 -44.23 4.41
CA ALA A 17 8.34 -43.55 3.23
C ALA A 17 7.50 -42.31 3.60
N TYR A 18 6.64 -42.43 4.60
CA TYR A 18 5.82 -41.31 5.10
C TYR A 18 6.68 -40.18 5.65
N ILE A 19 7.71 -40.48 6.44
CA ILE A 19 8.66 -39.47 6.96
C ILE A 19 9.39 -38.77 5.81
N PHE A 20 9.80 -39.51 4.78
CA PHE A 20 10.50 -38.93 3.63
C PHE A 20 9.59 -38.01 2.80
N ILE A 21 8.34 -38.45 2.58
CA ILE A 21 7.32 -37.66 1.89
C ILE A 21 6.95 -36.41 2.69
N SER A 22 6.81 -36.51 4.02
CA SER A 22 6.48 -35.36 4.86
C SER A 22 7.59 -34.31 4.88
N ILE A 23 8.85 -34.72 4.90
CA ILE A 23 10.01 -33.80 4.81
C ILE A 23 10.03 -33.12 3.45
N THR A 24 9.73 -33.86 2.37
CA THR A 24 9.71 -33.31 1.01
C THR A 24 8.60 -32.26 0.86
N ILE A 25 7.38 -32.55 1.35
CA ILE A 25 6.25 -31.60 1.33
C ILE A 25 6.59 -30.35 2.17
N LEU A 26 7.14 -30.52 3.38
CA LEU A 26 7.55 -29.41 4.23
C LEU A 26 8.63 -28.54 3.56
N SER A 27 9.59 -29.16 2.86
CA SER A 27 10.62 -28.43 2.12
C SER A 27 10.07 -27.63 0.94
N LEU A 28 9.04 -28.14 0.24
CA LEU A 28 8.39 -27.43 -0.85
C LEU A 28 7.61 -26.22 -0.35
N VAL A 29 7.00 -26.29 0.83
CA VAL A 29 6.29 -25.15 1.45
C VAL A 29 7.25 -24.03 1.89
N VAL A 30 8.46 -24.36 2.32
CA VAL A 30 9.48 -23.35 2.70
C VAL A 30 10.11 -22.70 1.45
N LEU A 31 10.16 -23.40 0.32
CA LEU A 31 10.74 -22.90 -0.93
C LEU A 31 9.80 -22.03 -1.77
N THR A 32 8.48 -22.04 -1.50
CA THR A 32 7.52 -21.11 -2.12
C THR A 32 7.44 -19.75 -1.41
N GLY A 33 8.38 -19.44 -0.52
CA GLY A 33 8.62 -18.08 -0.02
C GLY A 33 9.13 -17.17 -1.14
N CYS A 34 8.30 -16.92 -2.15
CA CYS A 34 8.50 -15.84 -3.09
C CYS A 34 8.51 -14.56 -2.25
N PRO A 35 9.62 -13.78 -2.21
CA PRO A 35 9.53 -12.45 -1.66
C PRO A 35 8.47 -11.73 -2.50
N LEU A 36 7.41 -11.24 -1.85
CA LEU A 36 6.38 -10.43 -2.50
C LEU A 36 7.13 -9.23 -3.11
N ARG A 37 7.45 -9.30 -4.41
CA ARG A 37 8.00 -8.16 -5.12
C ARG A 37 6.83 -7.23 -5.37
N ILE A 38 6.57 -6.36 -4.39
CA ILE A 38 5.59 -5.30 -4.52
C ILE A 38 6.13 -4.38 -5.61
N SER A 39 5.47 -4.38 -6.77
CA SER A 39 5.74 -3.39 -7.80
C SER A 39 5.27 -2.05 -7.26
N ALA A 40 6.21 -1.13 -6.99
CA ALA A 40 5.89 0.22 -6.52
C ALA A 40 4.86 0.91 -7.42
N ARG A 41 4.94 0.62 -8.73
CA ARG A 41 4.04 1.16 -9.74
C ARG A 41 2.64 0.57 -9.65
N GLU A 42 2.50 -0.75 -9.54
CA GLU A 42 1.18 -1.39 -9.44
C GLU A 42 0.47 -0.96 -8.15
N GLU A 43 1.19 -0.93 -7.03
CA GLU A 43 0.66 -0.47 -5.74
C GLU A 43 0.26 1.02 -5.80
N ALA A 44 1.04 1.85 -6.50
CA ALA A 44 0.72 3.26 -6.73
C ALA A 44 -0.53 3.43 -7.60
N GLU A 45 -0.68 2.66 -8.68
CA GLU A 45 -1.86 2.71 -9.54
C GLU A 45 -3.12 2.25 -8.80
N ASP A 46 -3.03 1.21 -7.97
CA ASP A 46 -4.15 0.69 -7.17
C ASP A 46 -4.63 1.71 -6.10
N ILE A 47 -3.69 2.30 -5.34
CA ILE A 47 -4.07 3.30 -4.34
C ILE A 47 -4.60 4.59 -4.99
N VAL A 48 -4.04 5.01 -6.12
CA VAL A 48 -4.53 6.18 -6.87
C VAL A 48 -5.96 5.94 -7.37
N ALA A 49 -6.23 4.77 -7.97
CA ALA A 49 -7.56 4.43 -8.45
C ALA A 49 -8.59 4.48 -7.33
N THR A 50 -8.24 3.92 -6.16
CA THR A 50 -9.11 3.91 -4.98
C THR A 50 -9.35 5.32 -4.43
N VAL A 51 -8.31 6.16 -4.33
CA VAL A 51 -8.43 7.55 -3.87
C VAL A 51 -9.32 8.36 -4.82
N ILE A 52 -9.13 8.24 -6.14
CA ILE A 52 -9.95 8.92 -7.14
C ILE A 52 -11.41 8.44 -7.08
N GLU A 53 -11.63 7.14 -6.87
CA GLU A 53 -12.99 6.60 -6.69
C GLU A 53 -13.70 7.24 -5.49
N TYR A 54 -13.02 7.39 -4.35
CA TYR A 54 -13.61 8.05 -3.18
C TYR A 54 -13.83 9.55 -3.38
N ILE A 55 -12.92 10.25 -4.08
CA ILE A 55 -13.11 11.65 -4.47
C ILE A 55 -14.37 11.79 -5.33
N ASN A 56 -14.49 11.00 -6.41
CA ASN A 56 -15.64 11.08 -7.32
C ASN A 56 -16.98 10.73 -6.65
N LYS A 57 -16.97 9.84 -5.65
CA LYS A 57 -18.17 9.49 -4.87
C LYS A 57 -18.49 10.47 -3.74
N GLY A 58 -17.56 11.36 -3.38
CA GLY A 58 -17.65 12.17 -2.17
C GLY A 58 -17.71 11.33 -0.90
N ASP A 59 -17.00 10.19 -0.88
CA ASP A 59 -17.01 9.24 0.25
C ASP A 59 -15.90 9.59 1.26
N SER A 60 -16.19 10.56 2.13
CA SER A 60 -15.23 11.04 3.13
C SER A 60 -14.82 9.92 4.09
N GLU A 61 -15.77 9.08 4.53
CA GLU A 61 -15.48 7.97 5.45
C GLU A 61 -14.56 6.92 4.80
N GLY A 62 -14.82 6.57 3.54
CA GLY A 62 -13.99 5.65 2.76
C GLY A 62 -12.57 6.17 2.57
N LEU A 63 -12.40 7.44 2.21
CA LEU A 63 -11.07 8.04 2.05
C LEU A 63 -10.32 8.12 3.40
N ILE A 64 -10.98 8.57 4.47
CA ILE A 64 -10.39 8.67 5.82
C ILE A 64 -9.95 7.30 6.31
N ALA A 65 -10.71 6.24 6.03
CA ALA A 65 -10.38 4.88 6.46
C ALA A 65 -9.04 4.38 5.90
N LEU A 66 -8.61 4.87 4.73
CA LEU A 66 -7.32 4.53 4.12
C LEU A 66 -6.12 5.12 4.86
N PHE A 67 -6.30 6.20 5.62
CA PHE A 67 -5.20 6.85 6.35
C PHE A 67 -4.65 5.95 7.45
N CYS A 68 -3.37 6.10 7.73
CA CYS A 68 -2.74 5.42 8.85
C CYS A 68 -3.25 5.99 10.19
N GLU A 69 -3.17 5.20 11.26
CA GLU A 69 -3.72 5.58 12.57
C GLU A 69 -3.02 6.83 13.13
N GLU A 70 -1.71 6.95 12.95
CA GLU A 70 -0.99 8.15 13.39
C GLU A 70 -1.57 9.42 12.73
N VAL A 71 -1.89 9.38 11.44
CA VAL A 71 -2.48 10.54 10.77
C VAL A 71 -3.91 10.80 11.23
N LYS A 72 -4.71 9.74 11.46
CA LYS A 72 -6.07 9.89 12.00
C LYS A 72 -6.09 10.51 13.40
N GLU A 73 -5.09 10.21 14.23
CA GLU A 73 -5.00 10.72 15.60
C GLU A 73 -4.48 12.16 15.68
N ASN A 74 -3.70 12.61 14.68
CA ASN A 74 -2.98 13.88 14.75
C ASN A 74 -3.51 14.98 13.80
N TYR A 75 -4.47 14.67 12.90
CA TYR A 75 -4.97 15.61 11.89
C TYR A 75 -6.51 15.65 11.82
N GLU A 76 -7.07 16.80 11.46
CA GLU A 76 -8.53 17.04 11.32
C GLU A 76 -9.05 16.57 9.95
N LEU A 77 -8.99 15.25 9.71
CA LEU A 77 -9.22 14.68 8.38
C LEU A 77 -10.62 14.93 7.82
N THR A 78 -11.67 14.97 8.65
CA THR A 78 -13.04 15.16 8.16
C THR A 78 -13.21 16.49 7.44
N ALA A 79 -12.76 17.58 8.06
CA ALA A 79 -12.87 18.91 7.46
C ALA A 79 -11.95 19.04 6.23
N ASP A 80 -10.74 18.50 6.32
CA ASP A 80 -9.76 18.58 5.23
C ASP A 80 -10.21 17.78 4.00
N VAL A 81 -10.78 16.59 4.18
CA VAL A 81 -11.33 15.79 3.07
C VAL A 81 -12.49 16.50 2.39
N ASP A 82 -13.38 17.14 3.14
CA ASP A 82 -14.47 17.93 2.56
C ASP A 82 -13.93 19.11 1.73
N ILE A 83 -12.86 19.76 2.16
CA ILE A 83 -12.20 20.82 1.38
C ILE A 83 -11.56 20.23 0.11
N LEU A 84 -10.86 19.10 0.22
CA LEU A 84 -10.24 18.40 -0.90
C LEU A 84 -11.27 18.09 -1.99
N PHE A 85 -12.44 17.56 -1.63
CA PHE A 85 -13.48 17.24 -2.60
C PHE A 85 -14.00 18.48 -3.34
N ASN A 86 -14.16 19.59 -2.62
CA ASN A 86 -14.63 20.85 -3.19
C ASN A 86 -13.61 21.56 -4.09
N MET A 87 -12.36 21.06 -4.20
CA MET A 87 -11.39 21.59 -5.15
C MET A 87 -11.69 21.20 -6.60
N PHE A 88 -12.37 20.08 -6.81
CA PHE A 88 -12.65 19.55 -8.14
C PHE A 88 -13.99 20.09 -8.62
N ASP A 89 -13.99 20.74 -9.79
CA ASP A 89 -15.20 21.32 -10.39
C ASP A 89 -16.06 20.27 -11.12
N GLY A 90 -16.10 19.04 -10.62
CA GLY A 90 -16.77 17.90 -11.25
C GLY A 90 -16.07 16.58 -10.99
N GLU A 91 -16.52 15.54 -11.71
CA GLU A 91 -15.94 14.20 -11.64
C GLU A 91 -14.61 14.14 -12.40
N ILE A 92 -13.59 13.51 -11.82
CA ILE A 92 -12.34 13.22 -12.52
C ILE A 92 -12.64 12.16 -13.58
N THR A 93 -12.61 12.58 -14.86
CA THR A 93 -13.01 11.75 -16.01
C THR A 93 -11.86 10.92 -16.57
N SER A 94 -10.62 11.40 -16.40
CA SER A 94 -9.42 10.69 -16.80
C SER A 94 -8.23 11.13 -15.95
N TYR A 95 -7.24 10.24 -15.82
CA TYR A 95 -6.01 10.54 -15.10
C TYR A 95 -4.86 9.66 -15.60
N GLU A 96 -3.64 10.13 -15.41
CA GLU A 96 -2.40 9.40 -15.65
C GLU A 96 -1.50 9.49 -14.41
N VAL A 97 -1.00 8.34 -13.94
CA VAL A 97 0.07 8.34 -12.94
C VAL A 97 1.37 8.72 -13.66
N SER A 98 1.78 9.98 -13.58
CA SER A 98 2.91 10.53 -14.33
C SER A 98 4.27 10.18 -13.71
N ALA A 99 4.33 10.00 -12.39
CA ALA A 99 5.54 9.56 -11.72
C ALA A 99 5.25 8.73 -10.48
N VAL A 100 6.14 7.75 -10.22
CA VAL A 100 6.13 6.95 -8.98
C VAL A 100 7.52 6.99 -8.38
N ALA A 101 7.57 7.29 -7.09
CA ALA A 101 8.77 7.20 -6.27
C ALA A 101 8.52 6.21 -5.13
N SER A 102 9.56 5.50 -4.71
CA SER A 102 9.53 4.63 -3.54
C SER A 102 10.73 4.92 -2.65
N GLY A 103 10.50 4.92 -1.34
CA GLY A 103 11.54 5.00 -0.33
C GLY A 103 11.65 3.67 0.40
N GLU A 104 12.86 3.12 0.46
CA GLU A 104 13.15 1.94 1.28
C GLU A 104 14.26 2.27 2.27
N LYS A 105 14.04 1.91 3.54
CA LYS A 105 15.09 1.88 4.55
C LYS A 105 15.13 0.46 5.10
N SER A 106 16.28 -0.18 4.94
CA SER A 106 16.54 -1.52 5.47
C SER A 106 17.72 -1.44 6.44
N GLU A 107 17.50 -1.82 7.69
CA GLU A 107 18.57 -1.99 8.68
C GLU A 107 18.92 -3.48 8.84
N LEU A 108 20.18 -3.74 9.20
CA LEU A 108 20.80 -5.08 9.33
C LEU A 108 20.03 -6.09 10.21
N PHE A 109 19.05 -5.64 11.00
CA PHE A 109 18.31 -6.43 11.98
C PHE A 109 16.78 -6.46 11.79
N GLY A 110 16.28 -6.14 10.58
CA GLY A 110 14.87 -6.38 10.22
C GLY A 110 13.92 -5.23 10.55
N GLU A 111 14.44 -4.08 10.95
CA GLU A 111 13.71 -2.82 10.91
C GLU A 111 13.69 -2.37 9.44
N SER A 112 12.54 -2.59 8.81
CA SER A 112 12.32 -2.27 7.41
C SER A 112 11.18 -1.27 7.31
N TYR A 113 11.40 -0.24 6.52
CA TYR A 113 10.42 0.76 6.15
C TYR A 113 10.32 0.80 4.63
N TYR A 114 9.11 0.82 4.10
CA TYR A 114 8.85 1.00 2.69
C TYR A 114 7.63 1.87 2.46
N CYS A 115 7.82 2.92 1.66
CA CYS A 115 6.78 3.84 1.27
C CYS A 115 6.79 4.05 -0.24
N ILE A 116 5.65 4.48 -0.75
CA ILE A 116 5.46 4.88 -2.13
C ILE A 116 4.82 6.26 -2.20
N ARG A 117 5.09 6.95 -3.29
CA ARG A 117 4.48 8.22 -3.65
C ARG A 117 4.16 8.21 -5.14
N ALA A 118 2.92 8.59 -5.46
CA ALA A 118 2.43 8.71 -6.82
C ALA A 118 2.12 10.18 -7.12
N ILE A 119 2.55 10.67 -8.28
CA ILE A 119 2.10 11.94 -8.86
C ILE A 119 1.15 11.59 -9.99
N VAL A 120 0.01 12.27 -10.02
CA VAL A 120 -1.09 12.01 -10.94
C VAL A 120 -1.48 13.31 -11.62
N GLU A 121 -1.58 13.27 -12.94
CA GLU A 121 -2.20 14.30 -13.78
C GLU A 121 -3.65 13.87 -14.00
N ALA A 122 -4.59 14.65 -13.49
CA ALA A 122 -6.02 14.35 -13.46
C ALA A 122 -6.82 15.42 -14.17
N TYR A 123 -7.91 15.03 -14.85
CA TYR A 123 -8.69 15.92 -15.70
C TYR A 123 -10.17 15.89 -15.35
N VAL A 124 -10.73 17.07 -15.12
CA VAL A 124 -12.17 17.33 -14.99
C VAL A 124 -12.55 18.23 -16.16
N ASP A 125 -13.26 17.67 -17.15
CA ASP A 125 -13.47 18.30 -18.46
C ASP A 125 -12.14 18.80 -19.07
N ASP A 126 -12.00 20.11 -19.27
CA ASP A 126 -10.80 20.76 -19.82
C ASP A 126 -9.82 21.28 -18.74
N LYS A 127 -10.10 21.03 -17.45
CA LYS A 127 -9.27 21.49 -16.32
C LYS A 127 -8.31 20.41 -15.86
N GLU A 128 -7.04 20.79 -15.73
CA GLU A 128 -5.97 19.94 -15.24
C GLU A 128 -5.74 20.16 -13.73
N TYR A 129 -5.67 19.04 -13.03
CA TYR A 129 -5.34 18.97 -11.61
C TYR A 129 -4.14 18.05 -11.43
N ARG A 130 -3.31 18.38 -10.45
CA ARG A 130 -2.25 17.50 -9.98
C ARG A 130 -2.65 16.91 -8.64
N ILE A 131 -2.69 15.58 -8.56
CA ILE A 131 -2.93 14.85 -7.32
C ILE A 131 -1.65 14.14 -6.92
N GLU A 132 -1.37 14.10 -5.62
CA GLU A 132 -0.24 13.39 -5.06
C GLU A 132 -0.68 12.50 -3.91
N VAL A 133 -0.32 11.22 -3.97
CA VAL A 133 -0.75 10.20 -3.01
C VAL A 133 0.49 9.57 -2.39
N SER A 134 0.61 9.62 -1.07
CA SER A 134 1.72 9.01 -0.33
C SER A 134 1.21 7.93 0.63
N LYS A 135 1.81 6.74 0.57
CA LYS A 135 1.41 5.58 1.37
C LYS A 135 2.63 4.87 1.95
N THR A 136 2.57 4.52 3.23
CA THR A 136 3.51 3.59 3.86
C THR A 136 2.95 2.17 3.73
N ILE A 137 3.73 1.27 3.15
CA ILE A 137 3.34 -0.13 2.93
C ILE A 137 3.66 -0.98 4.15
N TYR A 138 4.85 -0.80 4.71
CA TYR A 138 5.22 -1.37 5.99
C TYR A 138 6.19 -0.44 6.71
N ASP A 139 6.07 -0.41 8.03
CA ASP A 139 7.02 0.21 8.94
C ASP A 139 7.09 -0.66 10.19
N ASN A 140 8.20 -1.38 10.36
CA ASN A 140 8.36 -2.28 11.50
C ASN A 140 8.70 -1.52 12.80
N GLN A 141 9.19 -0.29 12.70
CA GLN A 141 9.47 0.55 13.87
C GLN A 141 8.19 1.23 14.37
N ASP A 142 7.37 1.70 13.43
CA ASP A 142 6.09 2.32 13.73
C ASP A 142 4.93 1.76 12.87
N PRO A 143 4.33 0.64 13.30
CA PRO A 143 3.21 0.04 12.59
C PRO A 143 1.98 0.95 12.46
N GLN A 144 1.86 2.01 13.27
CA GLN A 144 0.74 2.95 13.19
C GLN A 144 0.83 3.87 11.97
N ARG A 145 2.00 3.90 11.32
CA ARG A 145 2.25 4.65 10.07
C ARG A 145 1.83 3.91 8.82
N VAL A 146 1.50 2.63 8.91
CA VAL A 146 1.09 1.81 7.76
C VAL A 146 -0.29 2.27 7.27
N GLY A 147 -0.38 2.68 6.01
CA GLY A 147 -1.56 3.30 5.43
C GLY A 147 -1.23 4.55 4.61
N LEU A 148 -2.27 5.22 4.15
CA LEU A 148 -2.16 6.51 3.47
C LEU A 148 -1.68 7.58 4.46
N THR A 149 -0.68 8.37 4.09
CA THR A 149 -0.11 9.41 4.96
C THR A 149 -0.49 10.81 4.47
N THR A 150 -0.60 10.98 3.15
CA THR A 150 -0.89 12.27 2.53
C THR A 150 -1.68 12.10 1.24
N VAL A 151 -2.68 12.96 1.06
CA VAL A 151 -3.24 13.30 -0.26
C VAL A 151 -3.06 14.80 -0.48
N MET A 152 -2.45 15.18 -1.60
CA MET A 152 -2.39 16.57 -2.05
C MET A 152 -3.18 16.71 -3.34
N ALA A 153 -3.93 17.80 -3.50
CA ALA A 153 -4.45 18.22 -4.78
C ALA A 153 -4.03 19.66 -5.09
N MET A 154 -3.88 19.94 -6.38
CA MET A 154 -3.52 21.24 -6.89
C MET A 154 -4.27 21.50 -8.19
N ASP A 155 -4.95 22.63 -8.28
CA ASP A 155 -5.46 23.13 -9.56
C ASP A 155 -4.30 23.79 -10.32
N GLU A 156 -3.94 23.25 -11.48
CA GLU A 156 -2.79 23.73 -12.26
C GLU A 156 -3.02 25.11 -12.89
N ASN A 157 -4.27 25.59 -12.99
CA ASN A 157 -4.60 26.92 -13.51
C ASN A 157 -4.41 28.01 -12.45
N VAL A 158 -4.89 27.77 -11.22
CA VAL A 158 -4.80 28.77 -10.13
C VAL A 158 -3.60 28.57 -9.20
N LYS A 159 -2.90 27.43 -9.32
CA LYS A 159 -1.73 27.05 -8.51
C LYS A 159 -2.01 27.00 -7.01
N GLU A 160 -3.27 26.79 -6.62
CA GLU A 160 -3.67 26.58 -5.23
C GLU A 160 -3.49 25.11 -4.87
N MET A 161 -2.84 24.86 -3.72
CA MET A 161 -2.53 23.52 -3.23
C MET A 161 -3.23 23.29 -1.90
N PHE A 162 -3.78 22.09 -1.73
CA PHE A 162 -4.37 21.64 -0.48
C PHE A 162 -3.84 20.25 -0.12
N PHE A 163 -3.71 19.99 1.18
CA PHE A 163 -3.18 18.75 1.73
C PHE A 163 -4.17 18.18 2.74
N VAL A 164 -4.37 16.86 2.67
CA VAL A 164 -5.02 16.06 3.70
C VAL A 164 -3.96 15.16 4.32
N GLY A 165 -3.83 15.20 5.65
CA GLY A 165 -2.81 14.47 6.39
C GLY A 165 -1.47 15.20 6.46
N GLU A 166 -0.37 14.46 6.39
CA GLU A 166 0.96 15.03 6.60
C GLU A 166 1.36 16.01 5.50
N VAL A 167 1.82 17.20 5.88
CA VAL A 167 2.44 18.15 4.94
C VAL A 167 3.89 17.75 4.74
N ASN A 168 4.22 17.24 3.55
CA ASN A 168 5.60 16.96 3.19
C ASN A 168 6.36 18.29 2.91
N VAL A 169 6.98 18.84 3.97
CA VAL A 169 7.72 20.11 3.91
C VAL A 169 8.95 20.03 2.99
N PHE A 170 9.47 18.82 2.71
CA PHE A 170 10.65 18.63 1.86
C PHE A 170 10.44 18.99 0.39
N THR A 171 9.21 18.98 -0.11
CA THR A 171 8.88 19.27 -1.52
C THR A 171 8.41 20.70 -1.74
N TYR A 172 7.86 21.36 -0.71
CA TYR A 172 7.28 22.70 -0.83
C TYR A 172 7.96 23.75 0.08
N GLY A 173 8.99 23.35 0.83
CA GLY A 173 9.81 24.18 1.71
C GLY A 173 11.09 24.70 1.06
N ARG A 174 10.97 25.65 0.15
CA ARG A 174 11.88 26.81 0.04
C ARG A 174 11.05 28.02 -0.36
N ARG A 175 10.67 28.83 0.63
CA ARG A 175 10.52 30.27 0.44
C ARG A 175 11.83 30.93 0.86
#